data_AF-A0A9N9N5V5-F1
#
_entry.id   AF-A0A9N9N5V5-F1
#
_cell.length_a   1.000
_cell.length_b   1.000
_cell.length_c   1.000
_cell.angle_alpha   90.00
_cell.angle_beta   90.00
_cell.angle_gamma   90.00
#
_symmetry.space_group_name_H-M   'P 1'
#
loop_
_entity.id
_entity.type
_entity.pdbx_description
1 polymer ?
#
loop_
_entity_poly.entity_id
_entity_poly.type
_entity_poly.pdbx_seq_one_letter_code
_entity_poly.pdbx_strand_id
1 'polypeptide(L)'
;KEKTLLLFVIRDHVGTTPLENLSNTLTEDLKKIWDSVSKPEGLESCTITDYFDFMFAALPHKLLLPAKFEEDVIKLRERFANPNHKEFVFKPNYSKRVPADGFHVYAGGIWDQIMSNKDLDLPTQQELLAQYRCDEIATVAFDAFLGKIKGFRQPIEAGKIIEDLGPQMEEIRNATIKQFDKEASRYLSEVYKRKRQEILNKTNSQLHVFYLGQLKNLTKKAINTFNARIQEKLKGEGYDFAEVVSNARKDIETFFKNNAEEFNQLSDSINEIAAKSRTEETKKMIKNLEKTVQTQINEFVSLYFKTPTTDMWGKIIGKFQEVLQKTEQQLLKKAKSFNSSEEENTKSLENLRKRSWQQLRKKIDDELADNMFLLKLRERFEEKFRYDEEGLPKVWKPDDDIDAHFRKAREDALKLIPLFAKVQIPDGIDLDIPSDDDFIFEESLVILSETKQHDLNVRFKRESDAFYLEAKRSVVQTTARVPYWVLLLLVLLGWNEFVVILTSPTYLILVSFFGFIGFIIYSLNLFGPVETFVQMIASEIIKVGKDKVYSTLQQGHPATADKYLDSETSVSKKEQ
;
A
#
# COMPACT_ATOMS: atom_id res chain seq x y z
N LYS A 1 44.01 -47.95 -52.92
CA LYS A 1 42.77 -48.00 -52.12
C LYS A 1 42.40 -49.47 -51.93
N GLU A 2 42.01 -49.87 -50.73
CA GLU A 2 41.45 -51.20 -50.51
C GLU A 2 40.13 -51.31 -51.27
N LYS A 3 39.93 -52.44 -51.96
CA LYS A 3 38.69 -52.70 -52.68
C LYS A 3 38.11 -54.05 -52.27
N THR A 4 36.86 -54.30 -52.63
CA THR A 4 36.25 -55.63 -52.52
C THR A 4 35.78 -56.08 -53.89
N LEU A 5 36.07 -57.33 -54.25
CA LEU A 5 35.57 -57.92 -55.48
C LEU A 5 34.14 -58.41 -55.27
N LEU A 6 33.22 -57.94 -56.11
CA LEU A 6 31.88 -58.49 -56.25
C LEU A 6 31.87 -59.43 -57.46
N LEU A 7 31.95 -60.73 -57.18
CA LEU A 7 31.88 -61.79 -58.19
C LEU A 7 30.43 -62.25 -58.35
N PHE A 8 29.82 -61.89 -59.46
CA PHE A 8 28.46 -62.31 -59.81
C PHE A 8 28.51 -63.62 -60.59
N VAL A 9 27.95 -64.68 -60.01
CA VAL A 9 27.79 -65.98 -60.67
C VAL A 9 26.32 -66.11 -61.11
N ILE A 10 26.06 -65.85 -62.38
CA ILE A 10 24.73 -65.94 -62.99
C ILE A 10 24.41 -67.42 -63.19
N ARG A 11 23.36 -67.88 -62.51
CA ARG A 11 22.91 -69.28 -62.52
C ARG A 11 21.90 -69.51 -63.63
N ASP A 12 21.80 -70.78 -64.04
CA ASP A 12 20.84 -71.28 -65.03
C ASP A 12 20.89 -70.52 -66.37
N HIS A 13 22.09 -70.14 -66.79
CA HIS A 13 22.32 -69.41 -68.03
C HIS A 13 22.09 -70.30 -69.25
N VAL A 14 21.11 -69.91 -70.08
CA VAL A 14 20.68 -70.67 -71.27
C VAL A 14 21.47 -70.32 -72.54
N GLY A 15 22.32 -69.29 -72.51
CA GLY A 15 23.15 -68.90 -73.66
C GLY A 15 22.50 -67.96 -74.69
N THR A 16 21.18 -67.72 -74.62
CA THR A 16 20.46 -66.85 -75.57
C THR A 16 20.84 -65.37 -75.44
N THR A 17 21.14 -64.91 -74.21
CA THR A 17 21.66 -63.57 -73.95
C THR A 17 23.15 -63.67 -73.62
N PRO A 18 24.04 -62.96 -74.35
CA PRO A 18 25.47 -62.93 -74.04
C PRO A 18 25.73 -62.45 -72.60
N LEU A 19 26.73 -63.04 -71.96
CA LEU A 19 27.14 -62.67 -70.60
C LEU A 19 27.52 -61.18 -70.50
N GLU A 20 28.12 -60.62 -71.55
CA GLU A 20 28.51 -59.21 -71.61
C GLU A 20 27.31 -58.26 -71.44
N ASN A 21 26.18 -58.58 -72.05
CA ASN A 21 24.95 -57.78 -71.93
C ASN A 21 24.40 -57.85 -70.49
N LEU A 22 24.35 -59.05 -69.90
CA LEU A 22 23.91 -59.24 -68.51
C LEU A 22 24.83 -58.52 -67.53
N SER A 23 26.15 -58.57 -67.76
CA SER A 23 27.11 -57.86 -66.93
C SER A 23 26.96 -56.36 -67.02
N ASN A 24 26.67 -55.82 -68.21
CA ASN A 24 26.46 -54.38 -68.40
C ASN A 24 25.20 -53.92 -67.66
N THR A 25 24.08 -54.64 -67.80
CA THR A 25 22.85 -54.32 -67.07
C THR A 25 23.05 -54.36 -65.55
N LEU A 26 23.66 -55.41 -65.01
CA LEU A 26 23.94 -55.50 -63.57
C LEU A 26 24.87 -54.37 -63.10
N THR A 27 25.88 -54.03 -63.90
CA THR A 27 26.81 -52.94 -63.57
C THR A 27 26.10 -51.58 -63.55
N GLU A 28 25.18 -51.33 -64.48
CA GLU A 28 24.36 -50.11 -64.51
C GLU A 28 23.42 -50.03 -63.31
N ASP A 29 22.76 -51.13 -62.94
CA ASP A 29 21.86 -51.14 -61.79
C ASP A 29 22.62 -50.94 -60.47
N LEU A 30 23.81 -51.53 -60.32
CA LEU A 30 24.67 -51.28 -59.16
C LEU A 30 25.12 -49.82 -59.07
N LYS A 31 25.40 -49.16 -60.21
CA LYS A 31 25.69 -47.72 -60.25
C LYS A 31 24.49 -46.90 -59.78
N LYS A 32 23.27 -47.21 -60.25
CA LYS A 32 22.05 -46.53 -59.79
C LYS A 32 21.83 -46.69 -58.29
N ILE A 33 22.03 -47.91 -57.75
CA ILE A 33 21.95 -48.17 -56.31
C ILE A 33 22.96 -47.29 -55.57
N TRP A 34 24.23 -47.27 -56.00
CA TRP A 34 25.27 -46.44 -55.40
C TRP A 34 24.95 -44.94 -55.45
N ASP A 35 24.35 -44.47 -56.52
CA ASP A 35 23.95 -43.07 -56.68
C ASP A 35 22.79 -42.68 -55.74
N SER A 36 21.88 -43.62 -55.46
CA SER A 36 20.73 -43.42 -54.56
C SER A 36 21.06 -43.42 -53.06
N VAL A 37 22.22 -43.94 -52.67
CA VAL A 37 22.66 -44.00 -51.26
C VAL A 37 23.12 -42.61 -50.81
N SER A 38 22.70 -42.22 -49.61
CA SER A 38 23.15 -40.98 -48.95
C SER A 38 24.64 -41.09 -48.58
N LYS A 39 25.48 -40.23 -49.17
CA LYS A 39 26.94 -40.23 -48.96
C LYS A 39 27.32 -39.20 -47.90
N PRO A 40 28.25 -39.51 -46.96
CA PRO A 40 28.77 -38.55 -46.00
C PRO A 40 29.52 -37.38 -46.65
N GLU A 41 29.64 -36.27 -45.91
CA GLU A 41 30.36 -35.08 -46.38
C GLU A 41 31.81 -35.41 -46.78
N GLY A 42 32.22 -34.97 -47.98
CA GLY A 42 33.55 -35.20 -48.54
C GLY A 42 33.73 -36.48 -49.35
N LEU A 43 32.68 -37.30 -49.51
CA LEU A 43 32.67 -38.52 -50.33
C LEU A 43 31.63 -38.49 -51.46
N GLU A 44 31.04 -37.33 -51.76
CA GLU A 44 29.93 -37.16 -52.70
C GLU A 44 30.33 -37.51 -54.14
N SER A 45 31.59 -37.27 -54.51
CA SER A 45 32.12 -37.55 -55.85
C SER A 45 32.69 -38.95 -56.02
N CYS A 46 32.61 -39.82 -55.00
CA CYS A 46 33.12 -41.19 -55.10
C CYS A 46 32.21 -42.10 -55.95
N THR A 47 32.84 -42.87 -56.82
CA THR A 47 32.14 -43.84 -57.68
C THR A 47 32.14 -45.22 -57.04
N ILE A 48 31.19 -46.08 -57.43
CA ILE A 48 31.15 -47.47 -56.93
C ILE A 48 32.47 -48.22 -57.24
N THR A 49 33.11 -47.88 -58.36
CA THR A 49 34.39 -48.46 -58.80
C THR A 49 35.60 -48.01 -57.96
N ASP A 50 35.47 -46.99 -57.11
CA ASP A 50 36.51 -46.62 -56.14
C ASP A 50 36.66 -47.68 -55.04
N TYR A 51 35.57 -48.36 -54.69
CA TYR A 51 35.48 -49.32 -53.57
C TYR A 51 35.30 -50.77 -54.03
N PHE A 52 34.66 -51.00 -55.17
CA PHE A 52 34.38 -52.34 -55.66
C PHE A 52 34.98 -52.59 -57.05
N ASP A 53 35.45 -53.81 -57.27
CA ASP A 53 35.70 -54.34 -58.61
C ASP A 53 34.61 -55.37 -58.93
N PHE A 54 34.29 -55.56 -60.21
CA PHE A 54 33.24 -56.47 -60.66
C PHE A 54 33.80 -57.58 -61.53
N MET A 55 33.35 -58.81 -61.30
CA MET A 55 33.63 -59.95 -62.17
C MET A 55 32.35 -60.75 -62.37
N PHE A 56 32.22 -61.36 -63.55
CA PHE A 56 31.03 -62.10 -63.92
C PHE A 56 31.40 -63.52 -64.39
N ALA A 57 30.58 -64.48 -63.99
CA ALA A 57 30.63 -65.86 -64.46
C ALA A 57 29.21 -66.32 -64.76
N ALA A 58 29.04 -67.13 -65.80
CA ALA A 58 27.77 -67.78 -66.10
C ALA A 58 27.92 -69.29 -65.84
N LEU A 59 26.93 -69.88 -65.19
CA LEU A 59 26.81 -71.32 -65.04
C LEU A 59 25.48 -71.77 -65.67
N PRO A 60 25.47 -72.82 -66.50
CA PRO A 60 24.26 -73.32 -67.13
C PRO A 60 23.32 -73.99 -66.13
N HIS A 61 22.13 -74.40 -66.58
CA HIS A 61 21.13 -74.99 -65.70
C HIS A 61 21.61 -76.33 -65.13
N LYS A 62 21.79 -76.40 -63.79
CA LYS A 62 22.40 -77.55 -63.11
C LYS A 62 21.70 -78.89 -63.41
N LEU A 63 20.36 -78.91 -63.37
CA LEU A 63 19.59 -80.15 -63.57
C LEU A 63 19.42 -80.55 -65.04
N LEU A 64 19.33 -79.58 -65.96
CA LEU A 64 19.02 -79.83 -67.37
C LEU A 64 20.29 -80.04 -68.21
N LEU A 65 21.41 -79.44 -67.81
CA LEU A 65 22.71 -79.53 -68.48
C LEU A 65 23.84 -79.82 -67.46
N PRO A 66 23.78 -80.95 -66.72
CA PRO A 66 24.73 -81.24 -65.65
C PRO A 66 26.17 -81.30 -66.14
N ALA A 67 26.47 -82.03 -67.22
CA ALA A 67 27.84 -82.15 -67.73
C ALA A 67 28.48 -80.79 -68.05
N LYS A 68 27.71 -79.86 -68.64
CA LYS A 68 28.18 -78.52 -68.98
C LYS A 68 28.30 -77.62 -67.73
N PHE A 69 27.43 -77.81 -66.73
CA PHE A 69 27.53 -77.12 -65.45
C PHE A 69 28.82 -77.50 -64.71
N GLU A 70 29.11 -78.79 -64.58
CA GLU A 70 30.36 -79.27 -63.99
C GLU A 70 31.59 -78.76 -64.74
N GLU A 71 31.56 -78.77 -66.09
CA GLU A 71 32.64 -78.20 -66.92
C GLU A 71 32.88 -76.71 -66.62
N ASP A 72 31.82 -75.90 -66.61
CA ASP A 72 31.94 -74.46 -66.38
C ASP A 72 32.27 -74.12 -64.91
N VAL A 73 31.90 -74.98 -63.95
CA VAL A 73 32.37 -74.90 -62.56
C VAL A 73 33.87 -75.17 -62.46
N ILE A 74 34.39 -76.13 -63.22
CA ILE A 74 35.84 -76.39 -63.28
C ILE A 74 36.57 -75.16 -63.85
N LYS A 75 36.05 -74.56 -64.92
CA LYS A 75 36.59 -73.29 -65.48
C LYS A 75 36.54 -72.16 -64.45
N LEU A 76 35.45 -72.03 -63.69
CA LEU A 76 35.35 -71.04 -62.62
C LEU A 76 36.37 -71.31 -61.51
N ARG A 77 36.58 -72.57 -61.13
CA ARG A 77 37.59 -72.97 -60.13
C ARG A 77 39.00 -72.58 -60.54
N GLU A 78 39.34 -72.66 -61.83
CA GLU A 78 40.65 -72.21 -62.34
C GLU A 78 40.92 -70.73 -62.04
N ARG A 79 39.87 -69.88 -62.04
CA ARG A 79 39.98 -68.46 -61.65
C ARG A 79 40.38 -68.26 -60.17
N PHE A 80 40.14 -69.24 -59.30
CA PHE A 80 40.52 -69.20 -57.89
C PHE A 80 41.84 -69.92 -57.60
N ALA A 81 42.16 -70.98 -58.36
CA ALA A 81 43.26 -71.88 -58.07
C ALA A 81 44.54 -71.58 -58.87
N ASN A 82 44.45 -70.96 -60.04
CA ASN A 82 45.60 -70.68 -60.91
C ASN A 82 45.98 -69.18 -60.87
N PRO A 83 47.06 -68.79 -60.19
CA PRO A 83 47.50 -67.38 -60.10
C PRO A 83 47.83 -66.73 -61.44
N ASN A 84 48.15 -67.54 -62.47
CA ASN A 84 48.48 -67.05 -63.81
C ASN A 84 47.24 -66.89 -64.71
N HIS A 85 46.04 -67.18 -64.22
CA HIS A 85 44.81 -67.01 -64.99
C HIS A 85 44.51 -65.52 -65.22
N LYS A 86 44.13 -65.14 -66.46
CA LYS A 86 43.83 -63.74 -66.82
C LYS A 86 42.77 -63.10 -65.92
N GLU A 87 41.80 -63.90 -65.49
CA GLU A 87 40.71 -63.52 -64.59
C GLU A 87 40.90 -64.11 -63.18
N PHE A 88 42.13 -64.08 -62.65
CA PHE A 88 42.39 -64.55 -61.29
C PHE A 88 41.65 -63.69 -60.25
N VAL A 89 40.93 -64.34 -59.34
CA VAL A 89 39.99 -63.70 -58.40
C VAL A 89 40.71 -62.93 -57.29
N PHE A 90 41.81 -63.46 -56.76
CA PHE A 90 42.47 -62.84 -55.61
C PHE A 90 43.49 -61.78 -56.06
N LYS A 91 43.27 -60.52 -55.67
CA LYS A 91 44.23 -59.44 -55.86
C LYS A 91 44.71 -58.89 -54.50
N PRO A 92 45.96 -58.42 -54.38
CA PRO A 92 46.50 -57.92 -53.11
C PRO A 92 45.71 -56.76 -52.50
N ASN A 93 45.05 -55.95 -53.32
CA ASN A 93 44.21 -54.83 -52.89
C ASN A 93 42.85 -55.26 -52.29
N TYR A 94 42.48 -56.54 -52.35
CA TYR A 94 41.29 -57.09 -51.71
C TYR A 94 41.53 -57.53 -50.27
N SER A 95 42.78 -57.76 -49.89
CA SER A 95 43.13 -58.14 -48.53
C SER A 95 43.07 -56.93 -47.60
N LYS A 96 42.32 -57.07 -46.49
CA LYS A 96 42.28 -56.13 -45.37
C LYS A 96 43.52 -56.18 -44.47
N ARG A 97 44.51 -57.03 -44.83
CA ARG A 97 45.79 -57.19 -44.12
C ARG A 97 45.64 -57.56 -42.65
N VAL A 98 44.56 -58.26 -42.31
CA VAL A 98 44.33 -58.80 -40.97
C VAL A 98 44.94 -60.21 -40.89
N PRO A 99 45.87 -60.46 -39.96
CA PRO A 99 46.39 -61.79 -39.68
C PRO A 99 45.27 -62.78 -39.29
N ALA A 100 45.46 -64.07 -39.58
CA ALA A 100 44.42 -65.09 -39.38
C ALA A 100 44.01 -65.25 -37.90
N ASP A 101 44.95 -65.11 -36.97
CA ASP A 101 44.72 -65.11 -35.52
C ASP A 101 43.89 -63.90 -35.04
N GLY A 102 44.10 -62.73 -35.67
CA GLY A 102 43.36 -61.49 -35.38
C GLY A 102 42.00 -61.35 -36.08
N PHE A 103 41.65 -62.24 -37.01
CA PHE A 103 40.43 -62.10 -37.82
C PHE A 103 39.15 -62.11 -36.99
N HIS A 104 39.07 -62.96 -35.96
CA HIS A 104 37.87 -63.07 -35.11
C HIS A 104 37.57 -61.78 -34.34
N VAL A 105 38.62 -61.09 -33.85
CA VAL A 105 38.48 -59.80 -33.15
C VAL A 105 38.01 -58.72 -34.13
N TYR A 106 38.62 -58.67 -35.31
CA TYR A 106 38.23 -57.71 -36.36
C TYR A 106 36.77 -57.91 -36.81
N ALA A 107 36.36 -59.16 -37.07
CA ALA A 107 34.99 -59.48 -37.45
C ALA A 107 33.98 -59.19 -36.31
N GLY A 108 34.36 -59.47 -35.06
CA GLY A 108 33.56 -59.14 -33.88
C GLY A 108 33.30 -57.64 -33.76
N GLY A 109 34.33 -56.80 -33.91
CA GLY A 109 34.17 -55.35 -33.88
C GLY A 109 33.26 -54.80 -34.99
N ILE A 110 33.31 -55.37 -36.20
CA ILE A 110 32.37 -55.01 -37.28
C ILE A 110 30.95 -55.43 -36.90
N TRP A 111 30.77 -56.63 -36.34
CA TRP A 111 29.45 -57.13 -35.95
C TRP A 111 28.80 -56.27 -34.86
N ASP A 112 29.57 -55.85 -33.86
CA ASP A 112 29.09 -54.95 -32.80
C ASP A 112 28.65 -53.59 -33.36
N GLN A 113 29.40 -53.04 -34.33
CA GLN A 113 29.02 -51.82 -35.04
C GLN A 113 27.74 -52.00 -35.87
N ILE A 114 27.56 -53.14 -36.54
CA ILE A 114 26.33 -53.45 -37.29
C ILE A 114 25.14 -53.55 -36.33
N MET A 115 25.27 -54.27 -35.21
CA MET A 115 24.17 -54.45 -34.24
C MET A 115 23.78 -53.16 -33.52
N SER A 116 24.74 -52.26 -33.27
CA SER A 116 24.48 -51.00 -32.57
C SER A 116 24.01 -49.86 -33.48
N ASN A 117 24.06 -50.04 -34.80
CA ASN A 117 23.69 -49.00 -35.74
C ASN A 117 22.17 -48.85 -35.87
N LYS A 118 21.66 -47.71 -35.40
CA LYS A 118 20.24 -47.34 -35.47
C LYS A 118 19.71 -47.18 -36.89
N ASP A 119 20.57 -46.87 -37.86
CA ASP A 119 20.15 -46.68 -39.26
C ASP A 119 19.81 -48.01 -39.95
N LEU A 120 20.25 -49.14 -39.37
CA LEU A 120 19.90 -50.49 -39.82
C LEU A 120 18.66 -51.05 -39.09
N ASP A 121 18.17 -50.36 -38.05
CA ASP A 121 16.93 -50.69 -37.34
C ASP A 121 15.73 -50.10 -38.11
N LEU A 122 15.51 -50.63 -39.31
CA LEU A 122 14.39 -50.22 -40.16
C LEU A 122 13.10 -50.80 -39.57
N PRO A 123 12.16 -49.97 -39.09
CA PRO A 123 10.91 -50.49 -38.59
C PRO A 123 10.18 -51.22 -39.73
N THR A 124 9.53 -52.31 -39.38
CA THR A 124 8.74 -53.05 -40.37
C THR A 124 7.67 -52.14 -40.97
N GLN A 125 7.29 -52.37 -42.23
CA GLN A 125 6.20 -51.61 -42.87
C GLN A 125 4.91 -51.63 -42.03
N GLN A 126 4.66 -52.73 -41.32
CA GLN A 126 3.54 -52.87 -40.39
C GLN A 126 3.66 -51.94 -39.17
N GLU A 127 4.85 -51.75 -38.63
CA GLU A 127 5.10 -50.84 -37.52
C GLU A 127 4.95 -49.37 -37.94
N LEU A 128 5.53 -48.99 -39.08
CA LEU A 128 5.37 -47.63 -39.64
C LEU A 128 3.89 -47.30 -39.91
N LEU A 129 3.14 -48.24 -40.51
CA LEU A 129 1.71 -48.07 -40.73
C LEU A 129 0.94 -47.95 -39.40
N ALA A 130 1.27 -48.78 -38.41
CA ALA A 130 0.68 -48.71 -37.09
C ALA A 130 0.94 -47.35 -36.42
N GLN A 131 2.16 -46.81 -36.54
CA GLN A 131 2.52 -45.49 -35.99
C GLN A 131 1.67 -44.39 -36.64
N TYR A 132 1.67 -44.31 -37.97
CA TYR A 132 0.90 -43.31 -38.71
C TYR A 132 -0.60 -43.37 -38.37
N ARG A 133 -1.20 -44.57 -38.33
CA ARG A 133 -2.62 -44.72 -38.00
C ARG A 133 -2.94 -44.38 -36.55
N CYS A 134 -2.10 -44.79 -35.60
CA CYS A 134 -2.30 -44.42 -34.20
C CYS A 134 -2.18 -42.89 -34.01
N ASP A 135 -1.34 -42.21 -34.78
CA ASP A 135 -1.21 -40.75 -34.76
C ASP A 135 -2.44 -40.03 -35.30
N GLU A 136 -3.00 -40.48 -36.42
CA GLU A 136 -4.26 -39.93 -36.95
C GLU A 136 -5.39 -40.08 -35.93
N ILE A 137 -5.56 -41.28 -35.37
CA ILE A 137 -6.60 -41.57 -34.37
C ILE A 137 -6.40 -40.71 -33.11
N ALA A 138 -5.15 -40.57 -32.64
CA ALA A 138 -4.83 -39.74 -31.49
C ALA A 138 -5.17 -38.27 -31.74
N THR A 139 -4.90 -37.76 -32.94
CA THR A 139 -5.22 -36.38 -33.33
C THR A 139 -6.72 -36.14 -33.31
N VAL A 140 -7.51 -37.02 -33.94
CA VAL A 140 -8.98 -36.92 -33.97
C VAL A 140 -9.59 -36.99 -32.56
N ALA A 141 -9.12 -37.92 -31.73
CA ALA A 141 -9.58 -38.03 -30.34
C ALA A 141 -9.21 -36.77 -29.53
N PHE A 142 -8.02 -36.22 -29.73
CA PHE A 142 -7.55 -35.03 -29.04
C PHE A 142 -8.28 -33.75 -29.47
N ASP A 143 -8.63 -33.60 -30.74
CA ASP A 143 -9.43 -32.46 -31.22
C ASP A 143 -10.85 -32.48 -30.63
N ALA A 144 -11.46 -33.67 -30.54
CA ALA A 144 -12.74 -33.85 -29.85
C ALA A 144 -12.64 -33.50 -28.36
N PHE A 145 -11.53 -33.88 -27.71
CA PHE A 145 -11.22 -33.50 -26.33
C PHE A 145 -11.13 -31.97 -26.16
N LEU A 146 -10.40 -31.28 -27.03
CA LEU A 146 -10.27 -29.82 -27.00
C LEU A 146 -11.63 -29.13 -27.15
N GLY A 147 -12.54 -29.70 -27.96
CA GLY A 147 -13.92 -29.22 -28.07
C GLY A 147 -14.67 -29.24 -26.74
N LYS A 148 -14.52 -30.31 -25.95
CA LYS A 148 -15.24 -30.51 -24.68
C LYS A 148 -14.72 -29.64 -23.54
N ILE A 149 -13.41 -29.37 -23.48
CA ILE A 149 -12.81 -28.59 -22.38
C ILE A 149 -12.91 -27.07 -22.56
N LYS A 150 -13.28 -26.57 -23.74
CA LYS A 150 -13.41 -25.12 -24.03
C LYS A 150 -14.29 -24.38 -23.02
N GLY A 151 -15.34 -25.05 -22.53
CA GLY A 151 -16.29 -24.49 -21.57
C GLY A 151 -15.68 -24.12 -20.21
N PHE A 152 -14.55 -24.70 -19.82
CA PHE A 152 -13.90 -24.44 -18.52
C PHE A 152 -13.15 -23.12 -18.48
N ARG A 153 -12.70 -22.62 -19.64
CA ARG A 153 -11.78 -21.48 -19.71
C ARG A 153 -12.41 -20.18 -19.20
N GLN A 154 -13.57 -19.82 -19.71
CA GLN A 154 -14.21 -18.54 -19.40
C GLN A 154 -14.61 -18.41 -17.92
N PRO A 155 -15.23 -19.42 -17.26
CA PRO A 155 -15.54 -19.33 -15.82
C PRO A 155 -14.28 -19.21 -14.95
N ILE A 156 -13.22 -19.95 -15.27
CA ILE A 156 -11.97 -19.92 -14.50
C ILE A 156 -11.26 -18.57 -14.67
N GLU A 157 -11.17 -18.04 -15.88
CA GLU A 157 -10.60 -16.70 -16.12
C GLU A 157 -11.42 -15.58 -15.46
N ALA A 158 -12.74 -15.75 -15.37
CA ALA A 158 -13.63 -14.83 -14.67
C ALA A 158 -13.52 -14.92 -13.12
N GLY A 159 -12.71 -15.84 -12.59
CA GLY A 159 -12.51 -16.00 -11.15
C GLY A 159 -13.56 -16.88 -10.45
N LYS A 160 -14.39 -17.62 -11.21
CA LYS A 160 -15.39 -18.52 -10.63
C LYS A 160 -14.76 -19.87 -10.24
N ILE A 161 -15.38 -20.51 -9.26
CA ILE A 161 -15.05 -21.85 -8.79
C ILE A 161 -16.11 -22.79 -9.36
N ILE A 162 -15.69 -23.78 -10.15
CA ILE A 162 -16.56 -24.83 -10.69
C ILE A 162 -16.55 -26.01 -9.71
N GLU A 163 -17.67 -26.35 -9.07
CA GLU A 163 -17.71 -27.38 -8.02
C GLU A 163 -17.41 -28.79 -8.56
N ASP A 164 -17.96 -29.15 -9.72
CA ASP A 164 -17.79 -30.48 -10.32
C ASP A 164 -16.65 -30.56 -11.35
N LEU A 165 -15.65 -29.68 -11.27
CA LEU A 165 -14.57 -29.62 -12.26
C LEU A 165 -13.80 -30.95 -12.32
N GLY A 166 -13.45 -31.52 -11.17
CA GLY A 166 -12.72 -32.80 -11.08
C GLY A 166 -13.44 -33.96 -11.78
N PRO A 167 -14.69 -34.28 -11.38
CA PRO A 167 -15.49 -35.31 -12.04
C PRO A 167 -15.68 -35.09 -13.54
N GLN A 168 -15.94 -33.85 -13.98
CA GLN A 168 -16.11 -33.54 -15.41
C GLN A 168 -14.81 -33.72 -16.20
N MET A 169 -13.67 -33.29 -15.64
CA MET A 169 -12.35 -33.48 -16.26
C MET A 169 -12.01 -34.97 -16.39
N GLU A 170 -12.32 -35.76 -15.36
CA GLU A 170 -12.15 -37.21 -15.38
C GLU A 170 -13.03 -37.90 -16.44
N GLU A 171 -14.31 -37.54 -16.51
CA GLU A 171 -15.24 -38.09 -17.50
C GLU A 171 -14.75 -37.80 -18.93
N ILE A 172 -14.38 -36.55 -19.22
CA ILE A 172 -13.91 -36.12 -20.53
C ILE A 172 -12.60 -36.85 -20.90
N ARG A 173 -11.65 -36.96 -19.97
CA ARG A 173 -10.41 -37.72 -20.16
C ARG A 173 -10.70 -39.19 -20.47
N ASN A 174 -11.50 -39.83 -19.63
CA ASN A 174 -11.81 -41.26 -19.76
C ASN A 174 -12.58 -41.54 -21.06
N ALA A 175 -13.48 -40.66 -21.49
CA ALA A 175 -14.16 -40.75 -22.78
C ALA A 175 -13.19 -40.62 -23.96
N THR A 176 -12.22 -39.71 -23.88
CA THR A 176 -11.19 -39.51 -24.91
C THR A 176 -10.30 -40.74 -25.07
N ILE A 177 -9.83 -41.29 -23.94
CA ILE A 177 -9.02 -42.52 -23.94
C ILE A 177 -9.82 -43.71 -24.45
N LYS A 178 -11.09 -43.86 -24.06
CA LYS A 178 -11.97 -44.93 -24.59
C LYS A 178 -12.18 -44.81 -26.10
N GLN A 179 -12.30 -43.60 -26.63
CA GLN A 179 -12.42 -43.39 -28.08
C GLN A 179 -11.14 -43.80 -28.81
N PHE A 180 -9.98 -43.40 -28.27
CA PHE A 180 -8.68 -43.83 -28.80
C PHE A 180 -8.51 -45.36 -28.75
N ASP A 181 -8.79 -45.98 -27.58
CA ASP A 181 -8.64 -47.42 -27.37
C ASP A 181 -9.51 -48.23 -28.33
N LYS A 182 -10.73 -47.75 -28.65
CA LYS A 182 -11.66 -48.42 -29.58
C LYS A 182 -11.11 -48.58 -31.01
N GLU A 183 -10.35 -47.61 -31.48
CA GLU A 183 -9.84 -47.56 -32.86
C GLU A 183 -8.39 -48.04 -32.93
N ALA A 184 -7.55 -47.69 -31.95
CA ALA A 184 -6.12 -47.95 -31.95
C ALA A 184 -5.72 -49.35 -31.45
N SER A 185 -6.58 -50.07 -30.69
CA SER A 185 -6.24 -51.39 -30.13
C SER A 185 -6.03 -52.50 -31.16
N ARG A 186 -6.35 -52.24 -32.44
CA ARG A 186 -6.20 -53.17 -33.56
C ARG A 186 -4.78 -53.21 -34.13
N TYR A 187 -3.98 -52.20 -33.81
CA TYR A 187 -2.61 -52.05 -34.31
C TYR A 187 -1.61 -52.71 -33.36
N LEU A 188 -0.33 -52.66 -33.73
CA LEU A 188 0.76 -53.29 -32.98
C LEU A 188 0.75 -52.84 -31.51
N SER A 189 0.76 -53.80 -30.57
CA SER A 189 0.61 -53.56 -29.12
C SER A 189 1.57 -52.50 -28.59
N GLU A 190 2.85 -52.57 -28.96
CA GLU A 190 3.88 -51.64 -28.48
C GLU A 190 3.63 -50.20 -28.96
N VAL A 191 3.24 -50.04 -30.23
CA VAL A 191 2.90 -48.73 -30.80
C VAL A 191 1.65 -48.15 -30.14
N TYR A 192 0.60 -48.97 -29.98
CA TYR A 192 -0.64 -48.59 -29.32
C TYR A 192 -0.39 -48.13 -27.87
N LYS A 193 0.31 -48.93 -27.06
CA LYS A 193 0.60 -48.59 -25.65
C LYS A 193 1.38 -47.29 -25.53
N ARG A 194 2.42 -47.12 -26.37
CA ARG A 194 3.23 -45.89 -26.41
C ARG A 194 2.37 -44.67 -26.74
N LYS A 195 1.57 -44.75 -27.80
CA LYS A 195 0.71 -43.63 -28.24
C LYS A 195 -0.42 -43.35 -27.24
N ARG A 196 -0.96 -44.39 -26.60
CA ARG A 196 -1.96 -44.27 -25.51
C ARG A 196 -1.42 -43.47 -24.32
N GLN A 197 -0.18 -43.72 -23.92
CA GLN A 197 0.46 -42.97 -22.84
C GLN A 197 0.70 -41.51 -23.25
N GLU A 198 1.09 -41.28 -24.50
CA GLU A 198 1.31 -39.94 -25.05
C GLU A 198 0.02 -39.10 -25.03
N ILE A 199 -1.10 -39.63 -25.53
CA ILE A 199 -2.39 -38.91 -25.51
C ILE A 199 -2.89 -38.70 -24.08
N LEU A 200 -2.69 -39.67 -23.18
CA LEU A 200 -3.06 -39.52 -21.77
C LEU A 200 -2.29 -38.38 -21.10
N ASN A 201 -0.97 -38.34 -21.29
CA ASN A 201 -0.12 -37.28 -20.75
C ASN A 201 -0.52 -35.92 -21.33
N LYS A 202 -0.73 -35.83 -22.66
CA LYS A 202 -1.15 -34.60 -23.34
C LYS A 202 -2.50 -34.10 -22.84
N THR A 203 -3.45 -35.00 -22.61
CA THR A 203 -4.78 -34.70 -22.04
C THR A 203 -4.65 -34.19 -20.62
N ASN A 204 -3.88 -34.88 -19.76
CA ASN A 204 -3.63 -34.46 -18.38
C ASN A 204 -2.95 -33.09 -18.31
N SER A 205 -1.97 -32.80 -19.18
CA SER A 205 -1.32 -31.48 -19.23
C SER A 205 -2.30 -30.35 -19.52
N GLN A 206 -3.26 -30.54 -20.44
CA GLN A 206 -4.29 -29.54 -20.72
C GLN A 206 -5.27 -29.36 -19.56
N LEU A 207 -5.68 -30.45 -18.92
CA LEU A 207 -6.56 -30.41 -17.74
C LEU A 207 -5.88 -29.76 -16.53
N HIS A 208 -4.57 -29.97 -16.36
CA HIS A 208 -3.80 -29.41 -15.27
C HIS A 208 -3.80 -27.87 -15.28
N VAL A 209 -3.83 -27.24 -16.46
CA VAL A 209 -3.95 -25.77 -16.56
C VAL A 209 -5.24 -25.27 -15.91
N PHE A 210 -6.36 -25.98 -16.10
CA PHE A 210 -7.64 -25.63 -15.47
C PHE A 210 -7.64 -25.89 -13.97
N TYR A 211 -7.02 -26.99 -13.52
CA TYR A 211 -6.80 -27.26 -12.10
C TYR A 211 -6.03 -26.12 -11.41
N LEU A 212 -4.91 -25.67 -11.99
CA LEU A 212 -4.13 -24.55 -11.43
C LEU A 212 -4.94 -23.24 -11.41
N GLY A 213 -5.73 -22.98 -12.45
CA GLY A 213 -6.61 -21.81 -12.49
C GLY A 213 -7.69 -21.84 -11.40
N GLN A 214 -8.32 -23.00 -11.20
CA GLN A 214 -9.29 -23.23 -10.12
C GLN A 214 -8.65 -23.06 -8.73
N LEU A 215 -7.46 -23.63 -8.52
CA LEU A 215 -6.71 -23.51 -7.26
C LEU A 215 -6.40 -22.04 -6.96
N LYS A 216 -5.95 -21.27 -7.95
CA LYS A 216 -5.73 -19.83 -7.82
C LYS A 216 -7.00 -19.08 -7.41
N ASN A 217 -8.15 -19.40 -8.01
CA ASN A 217 -9.43 -18.78 -7.67
C ASN A 217 -9.88 -19.14 -6.25
N LEU A 218 -9.70 -20.40 -5.85
CA LEU A 218 -10.00 -20.89 -4.50
C LEU A 218 -9.14 -20.17 -3.46
N THR A 219 -7.82 -20.06 -3.70
CA THR A 219 -6.89 -19.32 -2.84
C THR A 219 -7.30 -17.85 -2.71
N LYS A 220 -7.66 -17.19 -3.82
CA LYS A 220 -8.14 -15.81 -3.80
C LYS A 220 -9.43 -15.64 -3.00
N LYS A 221 -10.40 -16.57 -3.15
CA LYS A 221 -11.65 -16.56 -2.38
C LYS A 221 -11.39 -16.80 -0.89
N ALA A 222 -10.51 -17.74 -0.55
CA ALA A 222 -10.08 -18.00 0.81
C ALA A 222 -9.46 -16.75 1.46
N ILE A 223 -8.49 -16.12 0.79
CA ILE A 223 -7.86 -14.87 1.25
C ILE A 223 -8.88 -13.75 1.45
N ASN A 224 -9.79 -13.54 0.50
CA ASN A 224 -10.82 -12.51 0.64
C ASN A 224 -11.75 -12.77 1.83
N THR A 225 -12.10 -14.04 2.05
CA THR A 225 -12.93 -14.46 3.19
C THR A 225 -12.19 -14.28 4.52
N PHE A 226 -10.89 -14.57 4.55
CA PHE A 226 -10.02 -14.32 5.70
C PHE A 226 -10.02 -12.84 6.09
N ASN A 227 -9.73 -11.99 5.10
CA ASN A 227 -9.71 -10.55 5.29
C ASN A 227 -11.06 -10.02 5.77
N ALA A 228 -12.16 -10.43 5.14
CA ALA A 228 -13.49 -10.00 5.53
C ALA A 228 -13.82 -10.37 6.98
N ARG A 229 -13.51 -11.61 7.40
CA ARG A 229 -13.77 -12.09 8.77
C ARG A 229 -12.92 -11.39 9.81
N ILE A 230 -11.63 -11.18 9.52
CA ILE A 230 -10.74 -10.40 10.38
C ILE A 230 -11.34 -8.99 10.53
N GLN A 231 -11.59 -8.29 9.42
CA GLN A 231 -12.11 -6.92 9.45
C GLN A 231 -13.46 -6.79 10.16
N GLU A 232 -14.34 -7.78 10.04
CA GLU A 232 -15.61 -7.79 10.78
C GLU A 232 -15.39 -7.92 12.30
N LYS A 233 -14.55 -8.86 12.72
CA LYS A 233 -14.28 -9.11 14.14
C LYS A 233 -13.46 -8.00 14.80
N LEU A 234 -12.61 -7.30 14.04
CA LEU A 234 -11.83 -6.15 14.50
C LEU A 234 -12.65 -4.85 14.69
N LYS A 235 -13.94 -4.83 14.30
CA LYS A 235 -14.83 -3.69 14.56
C LYS A 235 -15.37 -3.64 15.99
N GLY A 236 -15.39 -4.77 16.70
CA GLY A 236 -15.85 -4.84 18.09
C GLY A 236 -14.83 -4.24 19.06
N GLU A 237 -15.28 -3.91 20.28
CA GLU A 237 -14.36 -3.58 21.37
C GLU A 237 -14.01 -4.84 22.18
N GLY A 238 -12.77 -4.93 22.67
CA GLY A 238 -12.34 -5.99 23.58
C GLY A 238 -12.04 -7.36 22.95
N TYR A 239 -11.79 -7.44 21.64
CA TYR A 239 -11.35 -8.68 21.00
C TYR A 239 -9.91 -9.04 21.36
N ASP A 240 -9.62 -10.34 21.35
CA ASP A 240 -8.27 -10.88 21.33
C ASP A 240 -7.86 -11.13 19.87
N PHE A 241 -6.86 -10.40 19.38
CA PHE A 241 -6.43 -10.48 17.98
C PHE A 241 -5.88 -11.88 17.64
N ALA A 242 -5.10 -12.49 18.54
CA ALA A 242 -4.54 -13.81 18.32
C ALA A 242 -5.65 -14.87 18.22
N GLU A 243 -6.69 -14.78 19.04
CA GLU A 243 -7.85 -15.66 18.97
C GLU A 243 -8.64 -15.47 17.67
N VAL A 244 -8.90 -14.22 17.28
CA VAL A 244 -9.61 -13.89 16.02
C VAL A 244 -8.87 -14.46 14.81
N VAL A 245 -7.56 -14.27 14.73
CA VAL A 245 -6.74 -14.78 13.63
C VAL A 245 -6.69 -16.31 13.63
N SER A 246 -6.54 -16.93 14.80
CA SER A 246 -6.49 -18.39 14.93
C SER A 246 -7.79 -19.06 14.48
N ASN A 247 -8.93 -18.52 14.91
CA ASN A 247 -10.25 -19.04 14.52
C ASN A 247 -10.52 -18.81 13.01
N ALA A 248 -10.23 -17.61 12.50
CA ALA A 248 -10.39 -17.32 11.07
C ALA A 248 -9.49 -18.21 10.20
N ARG A 249 -8.28 -18.52 10.68
CA ARG A 249 -7.35 -19.44 10.02
C ARG A 249 -7.88 -20.87 9.99
N LYS A 250 -8.31 -21.42 11.13
CA LYS A 250 -8.85 -22.79 11.21
C LYS A 250 -10.03 -23.01 10.28
N ASP A 251 -10.93 -22.05 10.20
CA ASP A 251 -12.10 -22.15 9.34
C ASP A 251 -11.72 -22.19 7.86
N ILE A 252 -10.72 -21.40 7.46
CA ILE A 252 -10.26 -21.32 6.08
C ILE A 252 -9.41 -22.53 5.71
N GLU A 253 -8.62 -23.03 6.66
CA GLU A 253 -7.93 -24.31 6.54
C GLU A 253 -8.91 -25.44 6.28
N THR A 254 -10.01 -25.48 7.04
CA THR A 254 -11.06 -26.49 6.87
C THR A 254 -11.77 -26.33 5.53
N PHE A 255 -12.14 -25.10 5.16
CA PHE A 255 -12.75 -24.81 3.86
C PHE A 255 -11.85 -25.22 2.70
N PHE A 256 -10.56 -24.92 2.76
CA PHE A 256 -9.63 -25.19 1.67
C PHE A 256 -9.30 -26.68 1.55
N LYS A 257 -9.05 -27.38 2.68
CA LYS A 257 -8.80 -28.83 2.69
C LYS A 257 -9.97 -29.64 2.14
N ASN A 258 -11.20 -29.16 2.31
CA ASN A 258 -12.38 -29.79 1.72
C ASN A 258 -12.47 -29.63 0.19
N ASN A 259 -11.71 -28.71 -0.41
CA ASN A 259 -11.78 -28.36 -1.83
C ASN A 259 -10.47 -28.62 -2.60
N ALA A 260 -9.32 -28.72 -1.94
CA ALA A 260 -8.01 -28.97 -2.55
C ALA A 260 -6.99 -29.56 -1.55
N GLU A 261 -6.08 -30.41 -2.03
CA GLU A 261 -5.01 -31.03 -1.23
C GLU A 261 -3.77 -30.13 -1.05
N GLU A 262 -3.49 -29.22 -1.99
CA GLU A 262 -2.28 -28.37 -1.98
C GLU A 262 -2.42 -27.12 -1.11
N PHE A 263 -2.14 -27.25 0.20
CA PHE A 263 -2.39 -26.20 1.20
C PHE A 263 -1.23 -25.20 1.44
N ASN A 264 0.02 -25.54 1.07
CA ASN A 264 1.21 -24.80 1.52
C ASN A 264 1.24 -23.32 1.10
N GLN A 265 0.90 -23.01 -0.16
CA GLN A 265 0.92 -21.63 -0.66
C GLN A 265 -0.14 -20.74 0.01
N LEU A 266 -1.29 -21.30 0.38
CA LEU A 266 -2.33 -20.58 1.10
C LEU A 266 -1.88 -20.27 2.54
N SER A 267 -1.23 -21.23 3.21
CA SER A 267 -0.70 -21.04 4.57
C SER A 267 0.26 -19.86 4.65
N ASP A 268 1.20 -19.76 3.72
CA ASP A 268 2.17 -18.66 3.68
C ASP A 268 1.48 -17.30 3.44
N SER A 269 0.52 -17.28 2.50
CA SER A 269 -0.27 -16.07 2.21
C SER A 269 -1.09 -15.61 3.43
N ILE A 270 -1.70 -16.55 4.16
CA ILE A 270 -2.46 -16.26 5.40
C ILE A 270 -1.53 -15.71 6.49
N ASN A 271 -0.34 -16.30 6.66
CA ASN A 271 0.65 -15.83 7.64
C ASN A 271 1.10 -14.40 7.33
N GLU A 272 1.37 -14.08 6.06
CA GLU A 272 1.78 -12.73 5.65
C GLU A 272 0.67 -11.70 5.93
N ILE A 273 -0.58 -12.03 5.60
CA ILE A 273 -1.73 -11.16 5.84
C ILE A 273 -1.98 -10.97 7.34
N ALA A 274 -1.87 -12.03 8.14
CA ALA A 274 -2.00 -11.97 9.58
C ALA A 274 -0.91 -11.08 10.20
N ALA A 275 0.33 -11.20 9.74
CA ALA A 275 1.44 -10.36 10.19
C ALA A 275 1.21 -8.88 9.84
N LYS A 276 0.79 -8.58 8.60
CA LYS A 276 0.44 -7.20 8.20
C LYS A 276 -0.70 -6.64 9.05
N SER A 277 -1.79 -7.38 9.20
CA SER A 277 -2.95 -6.96 10.00
C SER A 277 -2.57 -6.70 11.45
N ARG A 278 -1.69 -7.54 12.03
CA ARG A 278 -1.17 -7.34 13.39
C ARG A 278 -0.44 -6.00 13.51
N THR A 279 0.45 -5.69 12.57
CA THR A 279 1.20 -4.42 12.62
C THR A 279 0.31 -3.19 12.51
N GLU A 280 -0.74 -3.23 11.69
CA GLU A 280 -1.70 -2.13 11.54
C GLU A 280 -2.54 -1.93 12.81
N GLU A 281 -3.03 -3.03 13.40
CA GLU A 281 -3.81 -2.97 14.63
C GLU A 281 -2.97 -2.54 15.84
N THR A 282 -1.71 -3.00 15.96
CA THR A 282 -0.79 -2.51 16.99
C THR A 282 -0.53 -1.01 16.85
N LYS A 283 -0.30 -0.51 15.62
CA LYS A 283 -0.12 0.94 15.37
C LYS A 283 -1.37 1.75 15.75
N LYS A 284 -2.55 1.27 15.36
CA LYS A 284 -3.84 1.90 15.67
C LYS A 284 -4.08 1.94 17.18
N MET A 285 -3.76 0.85 17.89
CA MET A 285 -3.84 0.78 19.34
C MET A 285 -2.90 1.79 20.02
N ILE A 286 -1.62 1.83 19.64
CA ILE A 286 -0.65 2.79 20.19
C ILE A 286 -1.14 4.21 19.98
N LYS A 287 -1.62 4.56 18.78
CA LYS A 287 -2.16 5.89 18.48
C LYS A 287 -3.37 6.25 19.35
N ASN A 288 -4.25 5.28 19.65
CA ASN A 288 -5.39 5.51 20.54
C ASN A 288 -4.96 5.72 22.00
N LEU A 289 -3.96 4.97 22.47
CA LEU A 289 -3.36 5.18 23.80
C LEU A 289 -2.69 6.55 23.88
N GLU A 290 -1.89 6.93 22.89
CA GLU A 290 -1.25 8.25 22.78
C GLU A 290 -2.28 9.39 22.82
N LYS A 291 -3.40 9.26 22.10
CA LYS A 291 -4.48 10.26 22.13
C LYS A 291 -5.14 10.37 23.51
N THR A 292 -5.28 9.24 24.21
CA THR A 292 -5.84 9.20 25.57
C THR A 292 -4.90 9.90 26.55
N VAL A 293 -3.60 9.61 26.47
CA VAL A 293 -2.54 10.28 27.24
C VAL A 293 -2.55 11.79 26.96
N GLN A 294 -2.56 12.20 25.69
CA GLN A 294 -2.60 13.60 25.30
C GLN A 294 -3.81 14.33 25.89
N THR A 295 -4.98 13.70 25.89
CA THR A 295 -6.21 14.29 26.43
C THR A 295 -6.09 14.50 27.94
N GLN A 296 -5.59 13.51 28.68
CA GLN A 296 -5.38 13.60 30.13
C GLN A 296 -4.31 14.65 30.47
N ILE A 297 -3.19 14.66 29.74
CA ILE A 297 -2.13 15.68 29.86
C ILE A 297 -2.71 17.08 29.69
N ASN A 298 -3.49 17.31 28.64
CA ASN A 298 -4.07 18.62 28.38
C ASN A 298 -4.96 19.09 29.54
N GLU A 299 -5.76 18.19 30.12
CA GLU A 299 -6.67 18.50 31.22
C GLU A 299 -5.91 18.88 32.50
N PHE A 300 -4.98 18.03 32.97
CA PHE A 300 -4.29 18.29 34.24
C PHE A 300 -3.28 19.43 34.12
N VAL A 301 -2.58 19.58 32.99
CA VAL A 301 -1.64 20.71 32.81
C VAL A 301 -2.39 22.03 32.83
N SER A 302 -3.48 22.16 32.06
CA SER A 302 -4.28 23.39 32.07
C SER A 302 -4.95 23.66 33.42
N LEU A 303 -5.27 22.63 34.21
CA LEU A 303 -5.78 22.79 35.58
C LEU A 303 -4.71 23.39 36.51
N TYR A 304 -3.52 22.79 36.57
CA TYR A 304 -2.46 23.26 37.48
C TYR A 304 -1.86 24.62 37.05
N PHE A 305 -1.90 24.95 35.76
CA PHE A 305 -1.42 26.23 35.24
C PHE A 305 -2.35 27.41 35.55
N LYS A 306 -3.62 27.16 35.89
CA LYS A 306 -4.54 28.24 36.32
C LYS A 306 -4.20 28.78 37.70
N THR A 307 -3.65 27.95 38.59
CA THR A 307 -3.29 28.33 39.96
C THR A 307 -1.84 27.89 40.26
N PRO A 308 -0.84 28.66 39.78
CA PRO A 308 0.55 28.29 39.96
C PRO A 308 0.96 28.35 41.45
N THR A 309 1.33 27.19 41.98
CA THR A 309 1.92 27.02 43.33
C THR A 309 3.37 26.54 43.23
N THR A 310 4.17 26.70 44.28
CA THR A 310 5.55 26.18 44.31
C THR A 310 5.64 24.66 44.11
N ASP A 311 4.62 23.91 44.52
CA ASP A 311 4.50 22.45 44.33
C ASP A 311 3.80 22.03 43.01
N MET A 312 3.62 22.96 42.07
CA MET A 312 2.93 22.68 40.81
C MET A 312 3.63 21.58 40.00
N TRP A 313 4.96 21.66 39.87
CA TRP A 313 5.72 20.67 39.10
C TRP A 313 5.66 19.28 39.71
N GLY A 314 5.70 19.17 41.04
CA GLY A 314 5.54 17.87 41.72
C GLY A 314 4.19 17.22 41.44
N LYS A 315 3.11 18.01 41.45
CA LYS A 315 1.75 17.53 41.11
C LYS A 315 1.62 17.12 39.64
N ILE A 316 2.20 17.90 38.72
CA ILE A 316 2.19 17.62 37.27
C ILE A 316 2.97 16.32 36.99
N ILE A 317 4.17 16.18 37.53
CA ILE A 317 5.03 15.02 37.32
C ILE A 317 4.45 13.76 37.98
N GLY A 318 3.92 13.87 39.21
CA GLY A 318 3.24 12.76 39.87
C GLY A 318 2.02 12.27 39.09
N LYS A 319 1.17 13.19 38.60
CA LYS A 319 0.03 12.83 37.74
C LYS A 319 0.47 12.25 36.40
N PHE A 320 1.53 12.77 35.79
CA PHE A 320 2.11 12.22 34.58
C PHE A 320 2.58 10.77 34.79
N GLN A 321 3.26 10.48 35.90
CA GLN A 321 3.72 9.13 36.23
C GLN A 321 2.55 8.15 36.44
N GLU A 322 1.49 8.56 37.15
CA GLU A 322 0.28 7.75 37.30
C GLU A 322 -0.38 7.42 35.95
N VAL A 323 -0.50 8.42 35.07
CA VAL A 323 -1.07 8.25 33.71
C VAL A 323 -0.19 7.33 32.87
N LEU A 324 1.13 7.50 32.95
CA LEU A 324 2.10 6.71 32.21
C LEU A 324 2.04 5.24 32.65
N GLN A 325 2.12 4.95 33.96
CA GLN A 325 2.03 3.59 34.49
C GLN A 325 0.72 2.88 34.10
N LYS A 326 -0.41 3.59 34.19
CA LYS A 326 -1.71 3.05 33.77
C LYS A 326 -1.73 2.72 32.27
N THR A 327 -1.12 3.56 31.44
CA THR A 327 -1.05 3.36 29.99
C THR A 327 -0.09 2.22 29.63
N GLU A 328 1.05 2.09 30.32
CA GLU A 328 1.98 0.96 30.16
C GLU A 328 1.33 -0.38 30.49
N GLN A 329 0.57 -0.45 31.59
CA GLN A 329 -0.19 -1.65 31.94
C GLN A 329 -1.24 -2.01 30.88
N GLN A 330 -1.93 -1.02 30.31
CA GLN A 330 -2.87 -1.23 29.22
C GLN A 330 -2.17 -1.69 27.94
N LEU A 331 -1.01 -1.12 27.62
CA LEU A 331 -0.18 -1.52 26.48
C LEU A 331 0.26 -2.98 26.63
N LEU A 332 0.80 -3.37 27.78
CA LEU A 332 1.24 -4.75 28.04
C LEU A 332 0.09 -5.76 28.03
N LYS A 333 -1.06 -5.42 28.62
CA LYS A 333 -2.25 -6.29 28.60
C LYS A 333 -2.70 -6.56 27.16
N LYS A 334 -2.71 -5.52 26.31
CA LYS A 334 -3.09 -5.66 24.91
C LYS A 334 -1.99 -6.33 24.08
N ALA A 335 -0.71 -6.02 24.30
CA ALA A 335 0.40 -6.65 23.58
C ALA A 335 0.40 -8.18 23.74
N LYS A 336 0.01 -8.69 24.92
CA LYS A 336 -0.22 -10.13 25.13
C LYS A 336 -1.30 -10.70 24.18
N SER A 337 -2.40 -9.98 23.96
CA SER A 337 -3.46 -10.39 23.01
C SER A 337 -3.04 -10.32 21.53
N PHE A 338 -1.93 -9.65 21.20
CA PHE A 338 -1.38 -9.60 19.85
C PHE A 338 -0.22 -10.58 19.63
N ASN A 339 0.18 -11.34 20.66
CA ASN A 339 1.33 -12.26 20.63
C ASN A 339 2.63 -11.55 20.17
N SER A 340 2.88 -10.35 20.70
CA SER A 340 4.09 -9.57 20.45
C SER A 340 5.31 -10.15 21.18
N SER A 341 6.49 -10.03 20.57
CA SER A 341 7.74 -10.49 21.19
C SER A 341 8.13 -9.60 22.37
N GLU A 342 8.96 -10.12 23.29
CA GLU A 342 9.45 -9.33 24.42
C GLU A 342 10.26 -8.10 23.97
N GLU A 343 11.05 -8.24 22.89
CA GLU A 343 11.83 -7.14 22.31
C GLU A 343 10.94 -6.07 21.65
N GLU A 344 9.82 -6.45 21.02
CA GLU A 344 8.85 -5.49 20.50
C GLU A 344 8.14 -4.74 21.63
N ASN A 345 7.89 -5.43 22.75
CA ASN A 345 7.22 -4.84 23.91
C ASN A 345 8.12 -3.80 24.61
N THR A 346 9.41 -4.08 24.79
CA THR A 346 10.35 -3.12 25.40
C THR A 346 10.49 -1.87 24.53
N LYS A 347 10.72 -2.02 23.23
CA LYS A 347 10.79 -0.88 22.29
C LYS A 347 9.50 -0.08 22.24
N SER A 348 8.34 -0.73 22.34
CA SER A 348 7.04 -0.05 22.34
C SER A 348 6.82 0.75 23.63
N LEU A 349 7.27 0.24 24.78
CA LEU A 349 7.24 0.96 26.06
C LEU A 349 8.16 2.18 26.04
N GLU A 350 9.41 2.01 25.61
CA GLU A 350 10.38 3.11 25.46
C GLU A 350 9.82 4.24 24.57
N ASN A 351 9.27 3.88 23.42
CA ASN A 351 8.63 4.85 22.51
C ASN A 351 7.41 5.53 23.13
N LEU A 352 6.58 4.79 23.87
CA LEU A 352 5.42 5.35 24.56
C LEU A 352 5.85 6.38 25.62
N ARG A 353 6.89 6.09 26.42
CA ARG A 353 7.44 7.00 27.43
C ARG A 353 7.96 8.28 26.79
N LYS A 354 8.81 8.14 25.76
CA LYS A 354 9.36 9.26 24.99
C LYS A 354 8.26 10.15 24.41
N ARG A 355 7.29 9.55 23.70
CA ARG A 355 6.20 10.31 23.06
C ARG A 355 5.27 10.96 24.07
N SER A 356 4.96 10.29 25.18
CA SER A 356 4.14 10.86 26.25
C SER A 356 4.82 12.08 26.87
N TRP A 357 6.14 12.02 27.07
CA TRP A 357 6.91 13.16 27.53
C TRP A 357 6.93 14.31 26.52
N GLN A 358 7.16 14.02 25.24
CA GLN A 358 7.10 15.04 24.17
C GLN A 358 5.71 15.70 24.11
N GLN A 359 4.63 14.96 24.34
CA GLN A 359 3.27 15.53 24.43
C GLN A 359 3.11 16.44 25.64
N LEU A 360 3.59 16.03 26.81
CA LEU A 360 3.62 16.87 28.01
C LEU A 360 4.40 18.16 27.74
N ARG A 361 5.60 18.04 27.19
CA ARG A 361 6.47 19.16 26.89
C ARG A 361 5.84 20.12 25.89
N LYS A 362 5.29 19.59 24.80
CA LYS A 362 4.57 20.39 23.80
C LYS A 362 3.41 21.17 24.43
N LYS A 363 2.61 20.53 25.29
CA LYS A 363 1.50 21.21 25.97
C LYS A 363 1.99 22.32 26.91
N ILE A 364 3.11 22.10 27.61
CA ILE A 364 3.76 23.12 28.44
C ILE A 364 4.23 24.29 27.57
N ASP A 365 4.91 24.02 26.46
CA ASP A 365 5.39 25.07 25.54
C ASP A 365 4.23 25.86 24.92
N ASP A 366 3.10 25.21 24.59
CA ASP A 366 1.90 25.88 24.08
C ASP A 366 1.26 26.81 25.13
N GLU A 367 1.22 26.41 26.40
CA GLU A 367 0.71 27.24 27.51
C GLU A 367 1.66 28.40 27.89
N LEU A 368 2.95 28.25 27.59
CA LEU A 368 4.01 29.22 27.90
C LEU A 368 4.52 29.97 26.67
N ALA A 369 3.81 29.88 25.55
CA ALA A 369 4.08 30.70 24.38
C ALA A 369 4.09 32.19 24.79
N ASP A 370 5.04 32.96 24.26
CA ASP A 370 5.38 34.30 24.76
C ASP A 370 4.16 35.20 25.05
N ASN A 371 3.19 35.27 24.13
CA ASN A 371 1.98 36.09 24.30
C ASN A 371 1.02 35.56 25.38
N MET A 372 0.88 34.24 25.49
CA MET A 372 0.04 33.63 26.55
C MET A 372 0.69 33.77 27.92
N PHE A 373 2.01 33.61 27.99
CA PHE A 373 2.69 33.79 29.26
C PHE A 373 2.68 35.26 29.71
N LEU A 374 2.87 36.22 28.80
CA LEU A 374 2.70 37.64 29.10
C LEU A 374 1.29 37.97 29.59
N LEU A 375 0.25 37.38 28.97
CA LEU A 375 -1.13 37.52 29.43
C LEU A 375 -1.29 36.99 30.86
N LYS A 376 -0.76 35.80 31.18
CA LYS A 376 -0.81 35.23 32.54
C LYS A 376 -0.08 36.12 33.57
N LEU A 377 1.09 36.67 33.21
CA LEU A 377 1.83 37.62 34.07
C LEU A 377 1.01 38.89 34.31
N ARG A 378 0.34 39.40 33.28
CA ARG A 378 -0.54 40.57 33.36
C ARG A 378 -1.76 40.29 34.22
N GLU A 379 -2.46 39.18 34.02
CA GLU A 379 -3.63 38.79 34.83
C GLU A 379 -3.23 38.68 36.31
N ARG A 380 -2.07 38.08 36.62
CA ARG A 380 -1.57 37.98 37.99
C ARG A 380 -1.24 39.35 38.60
N PHE A 381 -0.66 40.24 37.79
CA PHE A 381 -0.39 41.61 38.20
C PHE A 381 -1.67 42.39 38.45
N GLU A 382 -2.64 42.32 37.55
CA GLU A 382 -3.93 42.99 37.68
C GLU A 382 -4.72 42.49 38.88
N GLU A 383 -4.75 41.18 39.13
CA GLU A 383 -5.38 40.57 40.33
C GLU A 383 -4.88 41.23 41.62
N LYS A 384 -3.58 41.53 41.73
CA LYS A 384 -3.00 42.13 42.94
C LYS A 384 -2.98 43.65 42.94
N PHE A 385 -2.88 44.27 41.77
CA PHE A 385 -2.76 45.72 41.62
C PHE A 385 -4.12 46.41 41.52
N ARG A 386 -5.06 45.85 40.76
CA ARG A 386 -6.38 46.44 40.49
C ARG A 386 -7.47 45.95 41.43
N TYR A 387 -7.31 44.81 42.09
CA TYR A 387 -8.30 44.27 43.02
C TYR A 387 -7.74 44.16 44.45
N ASP A 388 -8.63 44.26 45.44
CA ASP A 388 -8.33 44.02 46.85
C ASP A 388 -8.41 42.54 47.22
N GLU A 389 -8.21 42.22 48.51
CA GLU A 389 -8.21 40.83 48.99
C GLU A 389 -9.59 40.17 48.94
N GLU A 390 -10.66 40.96 48.80
CA GLU A 390 -12.05 40.50 48.66
C GLU A 390 -12.48 40.39 47.18
N GLY A 391 -11.59 40.74 46.24
CA GLY A 391 -11.83 40.68 44.79
C GLY A 391 -12.59 41.88 44.24
N LEU A 392 -12.72 42.98 45.00
CA LEU A 392 -13.35 44.20 44.55
C LEU A 392 -12.31 45.13 43.87
N PRO A 393 -12.70 45.85 42.81
CA PRO A 393 -11.81 46.82 42.16
C PRO A 393 -11.37 47.93 43.13
N LYS A 394 -10.05 48.14 43.23
CA LYS A 394 -9.43 49.21 44.01
C LYS A 394 -9.68 50.56 43.36
N VAL A 395 -10.18 51.50 44.15
CA VAL A 395 -10.30 52.91 43.77
C VAL A 395 -9.23 53.71 44.49
N TRP A 396 -8.28 54.26 43.73
CA TRP A 396 -7.14 55.01 44.27
C TRP A 396 -7.56 56.38 44.80
N LYS A 397 -7.12 56.71 46.02
CA LYS A 397 -7.25 58.04 46.62
C LYS A 397 -5.92 58.80 46.54
N PRO A 398 -5.94 60.14 46.63
CA PRO A 398 -4.71 60.96 46.61
C PRO A 398 -3.67 60.62 47.68
N ASP A 399 -4.11 60.06 48.81
CA ASP A 399 -3.24 59.70 49.95
C ASP A 399 -2.72 58.25 49.89
N ASP A 400 -3.12 57.44 48.90
CA ASP A 400 -2.74 56.03 48.81
C ASP A 400 -1.32 55.83 48.26
N ASP A 401 -0.58 54.87 48.83
CA ASP A 401 0.76 54.49 48.36
C ASP A 401 0.69 53.53 47.15
N ILE A 402 0.40 54.12 45.97
CA ILE A 402 0.38 53.41 44.69
C ILE A 402 1.74 52.76 44.39
N ASP A 403 2.85 53.36 44.87
CA ASP A 403 4.21 52.92 44.56
C ASP A 403 4.54 51.60 45.27
N ALA A 404 4.17 51.44 46.54
CA ALA A 404 4.36 50.19 47.28
C ALA A 404 3.48 49.06 46.73
N HIS A 405 2.21 49.33 46.43
CA HIS A 405 1.30 48.33 45.85
C HIS A 405 1.76 47.88 44.46
N PHE A 406 2.25 48.81 43.63
CA PHE A 406 2.82 48.50 42.32
C PHE A 406 4.05 47.60 42.43
N ARG A 407 5.00 47.92 43.32
CA ARG A 407 6.21 47.11 43.52
C ARG A 407 5.86 45.70 43.97
N LYS A 408 4.96 45.54 44.94
CA LYS A 408 4.52 44.23 45.45
C LYS A 408 3.84 43.39 44.35
N ALA A 409 2.89 43.97 43.62
CA ALA A 409 2.20 43.26 42.53
C ALA A 409 3.15 42.88 41.38
N ARG A 410 4.11 43.76 41.05
CA ARG A 410 5.13 43.51 40.02
C ARG A 410 6.09 42.40 40.43
N GLU A 411 6.58 42.42 41.67
CA GLU A 411 7.48 41.38 42.18
C GLU A 411 6.79 40.01 42.21
N ASP A 412 5.53 39.95 42.65
CA ASP A 412 4.76 38.71 42.71
C ASP A 412 4.47 38.12 41.32
N ALA A 413 4.19 38.95 40.32
CA ALA A 413 4.09 38.49 38.93
C ALA A 413 5.45 37.99 38.40
N LEU A 414 6.55 38.72 38.68
CA LEU A 414 7.89 38.34 38.22
C LEU A 414 8.41 37.03 38.84
N LYS A 415 7.97 36.66 40.06
CA LYS A 415 8.28 35.36 40.68
C LYS A 415 7.77 34.16 39.87
N LEU A 416 6.80 34.35 38.97
CA LEU A 416 6.33 33.27 38.09
C LEU A 416 7.35 32.91 37.00
N ILE A 417 8.15 33.85 36.52
CA ILE A 417 9.15 33.59 35.46
C ILE A 417 10.14 32.48 35.86
N PRO A 418 10.85 32.57 37.01
CA PRO A 418 11.76 31.50 37.43
C PRO A 418 11.01 30.21 37.82
N LEU A 419 9.75 30.30 38.28
CA LEU A 419 8.94 29.13 38.59
C LEU A 419 8.64 28.28 37.34
N PHE A 420 8.38 28.92 36.20
CA PHE A 420 8.11 28.24 34.92
C PHE A 420 9.37 28.01 34.07
N ALA A 421 10.55 28.43 34.52
CA ALA A 421 11.78 28.37 33.73
C ALA A 421 12.29 26.95 33.49
N LYS A 422 12.18 26.08 34.49
CA LYS A 422 12.65 24.69 34.45
C LYS A 422 11.64 23.78 35.14
N VAL A 423 11.36 22.62 34.53
CA VAL A 423 10.58 21.56 35.16
C VAL A 423 11.35 21.03 36.36
N GLN A 424 10.74 21.05 37.55
CA GLN A 424 11.32 20.49 38.76
C GLN A 424 10.76 19.08 39.00
N ILE A 425 11.64 18.08 38.99
CA ILE A 425 11.27 16.69 39.31
C ILE A 425 11.46 16.50 40.83
N PRO A 426 10.44 16.06 41.58
CA PRO A 426 10.59 15.75 43.00
C PRO A 426 11.60 14.64 43.28
N ASP A 427 12.35 14.78 44.37
CA ASP A 427 13.28 13.76 44.84
C ASP A 427 12.52 12.45 45.15
N GLY A 428 12.82 11.38 44.40
CA GLY A 428 12.18 10.06 44.53
C GLY A 428 11.32 9.62 43.34
N ILE A 429 11.11 10.48 42.34
CA ILE A 429 10.48 10.10 41.07
C ILE A 429 11.57 9.92 40.01
N ASP A 430 11.75 8.67 39.56
CA ASP A 430 12.60 8.35 38.41
C ASP A 430 11.73 8.18 37.16
N LEU A 431 11.93 9.08 36.19
CA LEU A 431 11.27 9.04 34.90
C LEU A 431 12.25 8.41 33.91
N ASP A 432 12.17 7.08 33.76
CA ASP A 432 12.97 6.28 32.81
C ASP A 432 12.59 6.59 31.35
N ILE A 433 12.90 7.81 30.91
CA ILE A 433 12.60 8.35 29.58
C ILE A 433 13.86 8.20 28.71
N PRO A 434 13.80 7.40 27.62
CA PRO A 434 14.97 7.16 26.79
C PRO A 434 15.35 8.43 26.01
N SER A 435 16.66 8.71 25.98
CA SER A 435 17.25 9.74 25.13
C SER A 435 17.90 9.11 23.89
N ASP A 436 17.86 9.80 22.77
CA ASP A 436 18.53 9.42 21.52
C ASP A 436 19.09 10.65 20.78
N ASP A 437 19.67 10.44 19.60
CA ASP A 437 20.33 11.49 18.82
C ASP A 437 19.40 12.70 18.52
N ASP A 438 18.08 12.47 18.44
CA ASP A 438 17.08 13.50 18.13
C ASP A 438 16.43 14.11 19.40
N PHE A 439 16.60 13.50 20.57
CA PHE A 439 15.92 13.91 21.79
C PHE A 439 16.76 13.64 23.04
N ILE A 440 17.11 14.72 23.74
CA ILE A 440 17.83 14.68 25.01
C ILE A 440 16.88 15.06 26.14
N PHE A 441 16.63 14.14 27.07
CA PHE A 441 15.68 14.35 28.17
C PHE A 441 16.09 15.51 29.08
N GLU A 442 17.36 15.62 29.45
CA GLU A 442 17.86 16.67 30.35
C GLU A 442 17.65 18.09 29.79
N GLU A 443 17.87 18.28 28.49
CA GLU A 443 17.64 19.56 27.81
C GLU A 443 16.15 19.90 27.78
N SER A 444 15.30 18.89 27.65
CA SER A 444 13.85 19.05 27.63
C SER A 444 13.25 19.47 28.98
N LEU A 445 14.03 19.52 30.07
CA LEU A 445 13.58 20.07 31.35
C LEU A 445 13.66 21.60 31.38
N VAL A 446 14.49 22.22 30.54
CA VAL A 446 14.63 23.68 30.45
C VAL A 446 13.52 24.23 29.56
N ILE A 447 12.60 25.00 30.12
CA ILE A 447 11.45 25.54 29.38
C ILE A 447 11.78 26.89 28.78
N LEU A 448 12.19 27.82 29.63
CA LEU A 448 12.56 29.17 29.24
C LEU A 448 14.07 29.33 29.34
N SER A 449 14.73 29.54 28.20
CA SER A 449 16.14 29.92 28.19
C SER A 449 16.36 31.22 28.98
N GLU A 450 17.56 31.43 29.50
CA GLU A 450 17.91 32.66 30.23
C GLU A 450 17.65 33.93 29.39
N THR A 451 17.88 33.85 28.08
CA THR A 451 17.58 34.92 27.12
C THR A 451 16.08 35.22 27.05
N LYS A 452 15.22 34.19 26.98
CA LYS A 452 13.76 34.35 26.97
C LYS A 452 13.26 34.89 28.31
N GLN A 453 13.80 34.42 29.43
CA GLN A 453 13.44 34.94 30.75
C GLN A 453 13.76 36.44 30.88
N HIS A 454 14.89 36.89 30.33
CA HIS A 454 15.24 38.30 30.30
C HIS A 454 14.30 39.12 29.41
N ASP A 455 14.00 38.65 28.20
CA ASP A 455 13.08 39.35 27.27
C ASP A 455 11.66 39.46 27.87
N LEU A 456 11.11 38.37 28.41
CA LEU A 456 9.82 38.37 29.10
C LEU A 456 9.81 39.34 30.29
N ASN A 457 10.89 39.38 31.07
CA ASN A 457 11.07 40.37 32.12
C ASN A 457 10.96 41.80 31.59
N VAL A 458 11.73 42.14 30.54
CA VAL A 458 11.75 43.50 29.97
C VAL A 458 10.38 43.89 29.41
N ARG A 459 9.72 42.99 28.67
CA ARG A 459 8.40 43.24 28.09
C ARG A 459 7.33 43.45 29.16
N PHE A 460 7.25 42.54 30.14
CA PHE A 460 6.30 42.66 31.23
C PHE A 460 6.55 43.92 32.07
N LYS A 461 7.82 44.29 32.29
CA LYS A 461 8.19 45.54 32.97
C LYS A 461 7.61 46.76 32.24
N ARG A 462 7.71 46.83 30.91
CA ARG A 462 7.13 47.93 30.10
C ARG A 462 5.60 47.96 30.17
N GLU A 463 4.94 46.81 30.12
CA GLU A 463 3.47 46.73 30.22
C GLU A 463 2.95 47.16 31.60
N SER A 464 3.58 46.65 32.67
CA SER A 464 3.22 47.01 34.05
C SER A 464 3.43 48.50 34.32
N ASP A 465 4.49 49.12 33.79
CA ASP A 465 4.73 50.57 33.91
C ASP A 465 3.60 51.41 33.26
N ALA A 466 2.97 50.92 32.18
CA ALA A 466 1.82 51.59 31.56
C ALA A 466 0.59 51.60 32.48
N PHE A 467 0.27 50.47 33.13
CA PHE A 467 -0.82 50.37 34.10
C PHE A 467 -0.59 51.24 35.34
N TYR A 468 0.66 51.37 35.76
CA TYR A 468 1.04 52.27 36.84
C TYR A 468 0.83 53.75 36.48
N LEU A 469 1.22 54.17 35.27
CA LEU A 469 0.97 55.53 34.80
C LEU A 469 -0.53 55.84 34.66
N GLU A 470 -1.32 54.87 34.21
CA GLU A 470 -2.78 54.96 34.17
C GLU A 470 -3.36 55.20 35.58
N ALA A 471 -2.94 54.41 36.57
CA ALA A 471 -3.36 54.57 37.96
C ALA A 471 -3.01 55.96 38.51
N LYS A 472 -1.77 56.45 38.30
CA LYS A 472 -1.37 57.79 38.74
C LYS A 472 -2.15 58.92 38.05
N ARG A 473 -2.50 58.78 36.76
CA ARG A 473 -3.31 59.77 36.04
C ARG A 473 -4.75 59.82 36.54
N SER A 474 -5.32 58.68 36.96
CA SER A 474 -6.69 58.60 37.46
C SER A 474 -6.93 59.42 38.74
N VAL A 475 -5.90 59.61 39.56
CA VAL A 475 -5.95 60.42 40.78
C VAL A 475 -5.93 61.93 40.50
N VAL A 476 -5.40 62.36 39.34
CA VAL A 476 -5.19 63.78 39.00
C VAL A 476 -6.41 64.43 38.33
N GLN A 477 -7.35 63.65 37.75
CA GLN A 477 -8.45 64.18 36.94
C GLN A 477 -9.69 64.68 37.73
N THR A 478 -9.71 64.64 39.06
CA THR A 478 -10.92 64.97 39.88
C THR A 478 -11.06 66.43 40.35
N THR A 479 -10.31 67.38 39.81
CA THR A 479 -10.36 68.80 40.26
C THR A 479 -10.86 69.78 39.20
N ALA A 480 -11.98 69.48 38.55
CA ALA A 480 -12.73 70.50 37.80
C ALA A 480 -13.56 71.37 38.76
N ARG A 481 -12.92 72.29 39.50
CA ARG A 481 -13.65 73.37 40.19
C ARG A 481 -13.96 74.46 39.17
N VAL A 482 -15.24 74.75 38.94
CA VAL A 482 -15.66 75.90 38.14
C VAL A 482 -15.06 77.15 38.78
N PRO A 483 -14.20 77.91 38.07
CA PRO A 483 -13.56 79.08 38.65
C PRO A 483 -14.58 80.13 39.08
N TYR A 484 -14.40 80.75 40.25
CA TYR A 484 -15.33 81.77 40.77
C TYR A 484 -15.53 82.96 39.81
N TRP A 485 -14.57 83.25 38.95
CA TRP A 485 -14.71 84.29 37.93
C TRP A 485 -15.76 83.93 36.87
N VAL A 486 -15.98 82.64 36.58
CA VAL A 486 -17.04 82.19 35.64
C VAL A 486 -18.42 82.47 36.24
N LEU A 487 -18.59 82.22 37.55
CA LEU A 487 -19.82 82.57 38.26
C LEU A 487 -20.04 84.10 38.25
N LEU A 488 -18.97 84.88 38.45
CA LEU A 488 -19.03 86.33 38.39
C LEU A 488 -19.37 86.86 36.98
N LEU A 489 -18.84 86.22 35.94
CA LEU A 489 -19.16 86.53 34.53
C LEU A 489 -20.62 86.20 34.20
N LEU A 490 -21.15 85.09 34.74
CA LEU A 490 -22.54 84.68 34.54
C LEU A 490 -23.52 85.69 35.15
N VAL A 491 -23.19 86.23 36.34
CA VAL A 491 -23.97 87.32 36.97
C VAL A 491 -23.88 88.62 36.17
N LEU A 492 -22.69 89.00 35.69
CA LEU A 492 -22.46 90.26 34.96
C LEU A 492 -23.11 90.27 33.57
N LEU A 493 -22.92 89.21 32.77
CA LEU A 493 -23.54 89.08 31.45
C LEU A 493 -25.04 88.78 31.54
N GLY A 494 -25.46 87.99 32.53
CA GLY A 494 -26.86 87.62 32.76
C GLY A 494 -27.70 88.71 33.41
N TRP A 495 -27.10 89.84 33.84
CA TRP A 495 -27.82 90.91 34.53
C TRP A 495 -28.94 91.51 33.69
N ASN A 496 -28.73 91.66 32.38
CA ASN A 496 -29.74 92.23 31.49
C ASN A 496 -30.98 91.32 31.36
N GLU A 497 -30.77 90.02 31.19
CA GLU A 497 -31.83 89.00 31.16
C GLU A 497 -32.55 88.90 32.52
N PHE A 498 -31.80 88.99 33.63
CA PHE A 498 -32.36 88.98 34.98
C PHE A 498 -33.29 90.17 35.23
N VAL A 499 -32.92 91.37 34.76
CA VAL A 499 -33.77 92.56 34.85
C VAL A 499 -35.01 92.42 33.96
N VAL A 500 -34.88 91.86 32.75
CA VAL A 500 -36.01 91.59 31.84
C VAL A 500 -37.03 90.64 32.47
N ILE A 501 -36.57 89.61 33.19
CA ILE A 501 -37.44 88.69 33.93
C ILE A 501 -38.23 89.42 35.03
N LEU A 502 -37.61 90.37 35.74
CA LEU A 502 -38.25 91.12 36.83
C LEU A 502 -39.20 92.22 36.36
N THR A 503 -38.92 92.87 35.22
CA THR A 503 -39.69 94.01 34.72
C THR A 503 -40.80 93.63 33.76
N SER A 504 -40.73 92.45 33.14
CA SER A 504 -41.81 91.94 32.31
C SER A 504 -42.82 91.16 33.17
N PRO A 505 -44.10 91.57 33.22
CA PRO A 505 -45.13 90.89 34.00
C PRO A 505 -45.30 89.42 33.59
N THR A 506 -45.12 89.10 32.32
CA THR A 506 -45.30 87.73 31.80
C THR A 506 -44.17 86.81 32.22
N TYR A 507 -42.92 87.27 32.17
CA TYR A 507 -41.76 86.47 32.56
C TYR A 507 -41.68 86.30 34.09
N LEU A 508 -42.06 87.32 34.86
CA LEU A 508 -42.11 87.24 36.32
C LEU A 508 -43.14 86.21 36.80
N ILE A 509 -44.33 86.19 36.20
CA ILE A 509 -45.36 85.18 36.50
C ILE A 509 -44.85 83.79 36.14
N LEU A 510 -44.22 83.63 34.98
CA LEU A 510 -43.71 82.34 34.52
C LEU A 510 -42.59 81.80 35.43
N VAL A 511 -41.62 82.63 35.79
CA VAL A 511 -40.53 82.24 36.71
C VAL A 511 -41.05 81.98 38.12
N SER A 512 -42.02 82.75 38.61
CA SER A 512 -42.65 82.50 39.92
C SER A 512 -43.46 81.20 39.92
N PHE A 513 -44.14 80.87 38.81
CA PHE A 513 -44.89 79.63 38.65
C PHE A 513 -43.96 78.40 38.64
N PHE A 514 -42.91 78.42 37.82
CA PHE A 514 -41.93 77.33 37.79
C PHE A 514 -41.10 77.25 39.08
N GLY A 515 -40.81 78.39 39.70
CA GLY A 515 -40.17 78.45 41.01
C GLY A 515 -41.05 77.84 42.11
N PHE A 516 -42.36 78.08 42.08
CA PHE A 516 -43.31 77.48 43.01
C PHE A 516 -43.46 75.96 42.80
N ILE A 517 -43.49 75.51 41.53
CA ILE A 517 -43.46 74.07 41.20
C ILE A 517 -42.17 73.44 41.72
N GLY A 518 -41.01 74.07 41.46
CA GLY A 518 -39.71 73.61 41.96
C GLY A 518 -39.67 73.55 43.49
N PHE A 519 -40.25 74.54 44.17
CA PHE A 519 -40.37 74.56 45.62
C PHE A 519 -41.25 73.44 46.16
N ILE A 520 -42.38 73.13 45.51
CA ILE A 520 -43.23 71.98 45.86
C ILE A 520 -42.44 70.67 45.71
N ILE A 521 -41.73 70.49 44.60
CA ILE A 521 -40.92 69.29 44.34
C ILE A 521 -39.84 69.12 45.41
N TYR A 522 -39.17 70.22 45.77
CA TYR A 522 -38.16 70.23 46.83
C TYR A 522 -38.75 69.96 48.21
N SER A 523 -39.81 70.67 48.59
CA SER A 523 -40.43 70.55 49.92
C SER A 523 -41.11 69.20 50.15
N LEU A 524 -41.56 68.52 49.10
CA LEU A 524 -42.20 67.20 49.17
C LEU A 524 -41.24 66.05 48.81
N ASN A 525 -39.95 66.35 48.55
CA ASN A 525 -38.92 65.38 48.15
C ASN A 525 -39.32 64.50 46.94
N LEU A 526 -40.02 65.09 45.97
CA LEU A 526 -40.60 64.39 44.81
C LEU A 526 -39.63 64.27 43.63
N PHE A 527 -38.32 64.43 43.82
CA PHE A 527 -37.35 64.38 42.72
C PHE A 527 -37.37 63.04 41.96
N GLY A 528 -37.46 61.90 42.68
CA GLY A 528 -37.55 60.58 42.05
C GLY A 528 -38.82 60.38 41.19
N PRO A 529 -40.04 60.62 41.73
CA PRO A 529 -41.27 60.58 40.96
C PRO A 529 -41.28 61.52 39.74
N VAL A 530 -40.72 62.73 39.87
CA VAL A 530 -40.63 63.68 38.75
C VAL A 530 -39.68 63.17 37.66
N GLU A 531 -38.52 62.61 38.03
CA GLU A 531 -37.56 62.07 37.07
C GLU A 531 -38.16 60.92 36.24
N THR A 532 -38.83 59.98 36.91
CA THR A 532 -39.50 58.86 36.22
C THR A 532 -40.63 59.34 35.30
N PHE A 533 -41.39 60.36 35.72
CA PHE A 533 -42.45 60.95 34.90
C PHE A 533 -41.90 61.70 33.69
N VAL A 534 -40.79 62.44 33.83
CA VAL A 534 -40.11 63.12 32.71
C VAL A 534 -39.54 62.11 31.72
N GLN A 535 -38.92 61.03 32.20
CA GLN A 535 -38.44 59.95 31.32
C GLN A 535 -39.59 59.27 30.57
N MET A 536 -40.74 59.06 31.24
CA MET A 536 -41.94 58.51 30.61
C MET A 536 -42.46 59.43 29.50
N ILE A 537 -42.63 60.72 29.77
CA ILE A 537 -43.06 61.70 28.75
C ILE A 537 -42.05 61.80 27.60
N ALA A 538 -40.75 61.85 27.88
CA ALA A 538 -39.72 61.91 26.84
C ALA A 538 -39.77 60.68 25.94
N SER A 539 -39.93 59.49 26.52
CA SER A 539 -40.08 58.26 25.73
C SER A 539 -41.35 58.24 24.90
N GLU A 540 -42.47 58.75 25.42
CA GLU A 540 -43.73 58.84 24.68
C GLU A 540 -43.68 59.90 23.57
N ILE A 541 -43.01 61.05 23.78
CA ILE A 541 -42.79 62.07 22.74
C ILE A 541 -41.87 61.54 21.65
N ILE A 542 -40.79 60.83 22.00
CA ILE A 542 -39.90 60.18 21.02
C ILE A 542 -40.68 59.13 20.23
N LYS A 543 -41.57 58.38 20.89
CA LYS A 543 -42.41 57.38 20.25
C LYS A 543 -43.43 58.00 19.30
N VAL A 544 -44.16 59.03 19.72
CA VAL A 544 -45.10 59.78 18.86
C VAL A 544 -44.36 60.47 17.71
N GLY A 545 -43.16 61.00 17.95
CA GLY A 545 -42.31 61.60 16.93
C GLY A 545 -41.83 60.55 15.91
N LYS A 546 -41.37 59.38 16.38
CA LYS A 546 -41.06 58.23 15.52
C LYS A 546 -42.29 57.80 14.74
N ASP A 547 -43.44 57.63 15.38
CA ASP A 547 -44.67 57.18 14.73
C ASP A 547 -45.16 58.19 13.67
N LYS A 548 -45.02 59.49 13.92
CA LYS A 548 -45.32 60.55 12.94
C LYS A 548 -44.34 60.55 11.77
N VAL A 549 -43.05 60.34 12.03
CA VAL A 549 -42.00 60.23 10.99
C VAL A 549 -42.19 58.96 10.17
N TYR A 550 -42.49 57.83 10.80
CA TYR A 550 -42.81 56.57 10.13
C TYR A 550 -44.11 56.67 9.31
N SER A 551 -45.15 57.33 9.81
CA SER A 551 -46.39 57.55 9.05
C SER A 551 -46.20 58.51 7.86
N THR A 552 -45.32 59.49 7.98
CA THR A 552 -45.01 60.45 6.90
C THR A 552 -44.09 59.83 5.84
N LEU A 553 -43.16 58.95 6.23
CA LEU A 553 -42.31 58.19 5.32
C LEU A 553 -43.08 57.10 4.55
N GLN A 554 -44.15 56.52 5.13
CA GLN A 554 -45.03 55.57 4.43
C GLN A 554 -46.09 56.21 3.54
N GLN A 555 -46.44 57.50 3.75
CA GLN A 555 -47.35 58.25 2.87
C GLN A 555 -46.66 58.95 1.69
N GLY A 556 -45.32 58.86 1.59
CA GLY A 556 -44.50 59.58 0.62
C GLY A 556 -44.14 58.84 -0.69
N HIS A 557 -44.72 57.68 -1.00
CA HIS A 557 -44.46 57.00 -2.29
C HIS A 557 -45.74 56.53 -2.98
N PRO A 558 -46.17 57.23 -4.04
CA PRO A 558 -46.72 56.61 -5.23
C PRO A 558 -45.85 56.91 -6.48
N ALA A 559 -45.47 55.82 -7.14
CA ALA A 559 -45.30 55.59 -8.59
C ALA A 559 -44.93 56.75 -9.57
N THR A 560 -43.95 56.41 -10.43
CA THR A 560 -43.75 56.72 -11.88
C THR A 560 -42.92 57.92 -12.36
N ALA A 561 -41.94 57.55 -13.22
CA ALA A 561 -41.63 58.09 -14.57
C ALA A 561 -40.32 58.89 -14.83
N ASP A 562 -39.46 58.24 -15.61
CA ASP A 562 -38.77 58.69 -16.84
C ASP A 562 -37.72 59.84 -16.89
N LYS A 563 -36.51 59.40 -17.30
CA LYS A 563 -35.70 59.86 -18.45
C LYS A 563 -34.65 61.00 -18.32
N TYR A 564 -33.51 60.70 -18.96
CA TYR A 564 -32.33 61.50 -19.37
C TYR A 564 -31.35 61.91 -18.23
N LEU A 565 -30.03 61.71 -18.31
CA LEU A 565 -29.12 61.72 -19.46
C LEU A 565 -28.04 60.61 -19.40
N ASP A 566 -27.72 60.12 -20.60
CA ASP A 566 -26.47 59.48 -21.00
C ASP A 566 -25.26 60.42 -20.84
N SER A 567 -24.12 59.87 -20.38
CA SER A 567 -22.84 60.01 -21.07
C SER A 567 -21.80 59.02 -20.53
N GLU A 568 -21.14 58.32 -21.46
CA GLU A 568 -19.91 57.52 -21.33
C GLU A 568 -20.04 55.98 -21.17
N THR A 569 -20.46 55.33 -22.26
CA THR A 569 -19.79 54.13 -22.81
C THR A 569 -18.46 54.56 -23.47
N SER A 570 -17.32 53.90 -23.34
CA SER A 570 -16.96 52.49 -23.62
C SER A 570 -15.44 52.36 -23.38
N VAL A 571 -14.89 51.21 -22.98
CA VAL A 571 -14.32 50.17 -23.86
C VAL A 571 -14.05 48.96 -22.93
N SER A 572 -14.78 47.83 -23.01
CA SER A 572 -14.60 46.70 -23.94
C SER A 572 -13.17 46.11 -23.86
N LYS A 573 -12.91 44.84 -23.51
CA LYS A 573 -13.20 43.68 -24.39
C LYS A 573 -12.72 42.36 -23.75
N LYS A 574 -13.62 41.34 -23.83
CA LYS A 574 -13.39 39.96 -24.34
C LYS A 574 -12.41 39.02 -23.61
N GLU A 575 -12.61 37.70 -23.55
CA GLU A 575 -13.59 36.75 -24.10
C GLU A 575 -13.36 35.40 -23.37
N GLN A 576 -14.42 34.58 -23.31
CA GLN A 576 -14.48 33.14 -23.00
C GLN A 576 -14.26 32.66 -21.56
#